data_AF-A0A0B7GTC2-F1
#
_entry.id   AF-A0A0B7GTC2-F1
#
_cell.length_a   1.000
_cell.length_b   1.000
_cell.length_c   1.000
_cell.angle_alpha   90.00
_cell.angle_beta   90.00
_cell.angle_gamma   90.00
#
_symmetry.space_group_name_H-M   'P 1'
#
loop_
_entity.id
_entity.type
_entity.pdbx_description
1 polymer ?
#
loop_
_entity_poly.entity_id
_entity_poly.type
_entity_poly.pdbx_seq_one_letter_code
_entity_poly.pdbx_strand_id
1 'polypeptide(L)'
;MDAMKILRPLFEKGDLKQSIALAAVEHQDLETVQHEGLNFITASILADVPTIKKMDLIKKTGALFGSKDYCDLLNQKVFTIHPAKRDILREQKVLLTDESIKPHYAWYNIFDIAFPWLPLSIFEDFVVYLHDDKGLVLDKETVNLVKENFTNSKRYSERELETCFNSSLFRDPE
;
A
#
# COMPACT_ATOMS: atom_id res chain seq x y z
N MET A 1 -6.88 18.82 -13.86
CA MET A 1 -7.08 17.48 -14.47
C MET A 1 -7.39 16.47 -13.38
N ASP A 2 -7.92 15.29 -13.70
CA ASP A 2 -8.21 14.23 -12.72
C ASP A 2 -6.90 13.67 -12.14
N ALA A 3 -6.72 13.74 -10.81
CA ALA A 3 -5.54 13.21 -10.12
C ALA A 3 -5.30 11.72 -10.43
N MET A 4 -6.35 10.97 -10.78
CA MET A 4 -6.20 9.59 -11.24
C MET A 4 -5.34 9.50 -12.52
N LYS A 5 -5.40 10.49 -13.42
CA LYS A 5 -4.56 10.49 -14.63
C LYS A 5 -3.07 10.61 -14.28
N ILE A 6 -2.74 11.32 -13.21
CA ILE A 6 -1.37 11.46 -12.70
C ILE A 6 -0.92 10.16 -12.03
N LEU A 7 -1.78 9.55 -11.20
CA LEU A 7 -1.43 8.36 -10.40
C LEU A 7 -1.48 7.05 -11.20
N ARG A 8 -2.25 6.98 -12.28
CA ARG A 8 -2.48 5.74 -13.05
C ARG A 8 -1.19 5.08 -13.57
N PRO A 9 -0.19 5.79 -14.14
CA PRO A 9 1.06 5.16 -14.57
C PRO A 9 1.81 4.46 -13.44
N LEU A 10 1.92 5.11 -12.27
CA LEU A 10 2.49 4.51 -11.07
C LEU A 10 1.67 3.30 -10.58
N PHE A 11 0.36 3.46 -10.46
CA PHE A 11 -0.52 2.42 -9.94
C PHE A 11 -0.60 1.18 -10.84
N GLU A 12 -0.72 1.34 -12.15
CA GLU A 12 -0.90 0.21 -13.07
C GLU A 12 0.41 -0.41 -13.55
N LYS A 13 1.50 0.36 -13.59
CA LYS A 13 2.75 -0.08 -14.24
C LYS A 13 4.01 0.17 -13.42
N GLY A 14 3.89 0.81 -12.26
CA GLY A 14 5.03 1.28 -11.49
C GLY A 14 5.83 2.39 -12.17
N ASP A 15 5.24 3.11 -13.14
CA ASP A 15 5.94 4.19 -13.85
C ASP A 15 5.91 5.50 -13.06
N LEU A 16 6.76 5.56 -12.04
CA LEU A 16 6.92 6.72 -11.17
C LEU A 16 7.37 7.96 -11.96
N LYS A 17 8.23 7.80 -12.96
CA LYS A 17 8.77 8.92 -13.75
C LYS A 17 7.67 9.61 -14.54
N GLN A 18 6.80 8.82 -15.18
CA GLN A 18 5.67 9.36 -15.91
C GLN A 18 4.69 10.07 -14.97
N SER A 19 4.37 9.49 -13.81
CA SER A 19 3.49 10.14 -12.82
C SER A 19 4.05 11.48 -12.32
N ILE A 20 5.36 11.57 -12.03
CA ILE A 20 6.01 12.85 -11.64
C ILE A 20 5.94 13.87 -12.78
N ALA A 21 6.23 13.45 -14.01
CA ALA A 21 6.19 14.35 -15.17
C ALA A 21 4.77 14.91 -15.39
N LEU A 22 3.73 14.09 -15.21
CA LEU A 22 2.34 14.53 -15.29
C LEU A 22 1.98 15.52 -14.19
N ALA A 23 2.40 15.28 -12.94
CA ALA A 23 2.18 16.22 -11.84
C ALA A 23 2.84 17.58 -12.13
N ALA A 24 4.06 17.56 -12.68
CA ALA A 24 4.79 18.78 -13.04
C ALA A 24 4.11 19.57 -14.17
N VAL A 25 3.62 18.89 -15.21
CA VAL A 25 2.84 19.51 -16.30
C VAL A 25 1.56 20.16 -15.77
N GLU A 26 0.93 19.53 -14.77
CA GLU A 26 -0.28 20.04 -14.14
C GLU A 26 -0.03 21.05 -13.00
N HIS A 27 1.23 21.40 -12.74
CA HIS A 27 1.65 22.28 -11.65
C HIS A 27 1.08 21.84 -10.28
N GLN A 28 1.03 20.53 -10.03
CA GLN A 28 0.56 19.97 -8.76
C GLN A 28 1.74 19.48 -7.91
N ASP A 29 1.72 19.84 -6.63
CA ASP A 29 2.65 19.31 -5.65
C ASP A 29 2.33 17.84 -5.36
N LEU A 30 3.34 16.98 -5.33
CA LEU A 30 3.16 15.53 -5.20
C LEU A 30 2.37 15.12 -3.95
N GLU A 31 2.52 15.88 -2.86
CA GLU A 31 1.83 15.70 -1.58
C GLU A 31 0.32 15.96 -1.68
N THR A 32 -0.10 16.75 -2.66
CA THR A 32 -1.50 17.15 -2.86
C THR A 32 -2.22 16.30 -3.90
N VAL A 33 -1.48 15.51 -4.68
CA VAL A 33 -2.05 14.63 -5.71
C VAL A 33 -2.77 13.46 -5.05
N GLN A 34 -4.11 13.53 -5.07
CA GLN A 34 -4.96 12.50 -4.47
C GLN A 34 -6.23 12.26 -5.30
N HIS A 35 -6.59 10.99 -5.48
CA HIS A 35 -7.87 10.58 -6.07
C HIS A 35 -8.54 9.53 -5.21
N GLU A 36 -9.69 9.85 -4.60
CA GLU A 36 -10.43 8.94 -3.73
C GLU A 36 -9.56 8.25 -2.65
N GLY A 37 -8.64 9.01 -2.03
CA GLY A 37 -7.71 8.44 -1.05
C GLY A 37 -6.39 7.93 -1.60
N LEU A 38 -6.35 7.53 -2.87
CA LEU A 38 -5.12 7.08 -3.53
C LEU A 38 -4.16 8.27 -3.72
N ASN A 39 -2.91 8.11 -3.33
CA ASN A 39 -1.83 9.08 -3.48
C ASN A 39 -0.55 8.36 -3.96
N PHE A 40 0.58 9.06 -4.11
CA PHE A 40 1.82 8.45 -4.58
C PHE A 40 2.30 7.29 -3.68
N ILE A 41 2.24 7.44 -2.36
CA ILE A 41 2.70 6.41 -1.42
C ILE A 41 1.81 5.17 -1.52
N THR A 42 0.49 5.33 -1.36
CA THR A 42 -0.45 4.20 -1.41
C THR A 42 -0.50 3.57 -2.80
N ALA A 43 -0.37 4.34 -3.88
CA ALA A 43 -0.26 3.83 -5.25
C ALA A 43 1.00 2.98 -5.45
N SER A 44 2.15 3.37 -4.91
CA SER A 44 3.38 2.58 -5.03
C SER A 44 3.27 1.20 -4.35
N ILE A 45 2.61 1.16 -3.19
CA ILE A 45 2.38 -0.08 -2.42
C ILE A 45 1.40 -0.98 -3.17
N LEU A 46 0.30 -0.42 -3.68
CA LEU A 46 -0.72 -1.16 -4.42
C LEU A 46 -0.36 -1.45 -5.89
N ALA A 47 0.77 -0.91 -6.39
CA ALA A 47 1.08 -0.95 -7.80
C ALA A 47 1.06 -2.37 -8.40
N ASP A 48 0.53 -2.55 -9.60
CA ASP A 48 0.52 -3.86 -10.26
C ASP A 48 1.90 -4.17 -10.89
N VAL A 49 2.88 -4.46 -10.03
CA VAL A 49 4.26 -4.77 -10.39
C VAL A 49 4.71 -6.09 -9.77
N PRO A 50 5.66 -6.81 -10.41
CA PRO A 50 6.24 -8.01 -9.82
C PRO A 50 6.78 -7.75 -8.41
N THR A 51 6.56 -8.69 -7.50
CA THR A 51 6.97 -8.62 -6.09
C THR A 51 8.44 -8.20 -5.93
N ILE A 52 9.35 -8.74 -6.75
CA ILE A 52 10.78 -8.42 -6.73
C ILE A 52 11.11 -6.93 -6.97
N LYS A 53 10.20 -6.17 -7.58
CA LYS A 53 10.34 -4.73 -7.83
C LYS A 53 9.59 -3.86 -6.82
N LYS A 54 8.77 -4.48 -5.95
CA LYS A 54 7.83 -3.78 -5.08
C LYS A 54 8.55 -2.85 -4.11
N MET A 55 9.53 -3.36 -3.37
CA MET A 55 10.27 -2.56 -2.40
C MET A 55 11.12 -1.46 -3.06
N ASP A 56 11.73 -1.73 -4.21
CA ASP A 56 12.45 -0.71 -4.96
C ASP A 56 11.53 0.45 -5.38
N LEU A 57 10.32 0.13 -5.85
CA LEU A 57 9.32 1.14 -6.19
C LEU A 57 8.86 1.95 -4.97
N ILE A 58 8.55 1.28 -3.85
CA ILE A 58 8.14 1.92 -2.60
C ILE A 58 9.24 2.88 -2.12
N LYS A 59 10.50 2.41 -2.08
CA LYS A 59 11.66 3.21 -1.65
C LYS A 59 11.88 4.42 -2.55
N LYS A 60 11.88 4.23 -3.87
CA LYS A 60 12.02 5.33 -4.84
C LYS A 60 10.91 6.36 -4.74
N THR A 61 9.67 5.91 -4.53
CA THR A 61 8.53 6.81 -4.38
C THR A 61 8.61 7.54 -3.04
N GLY A 62 8.89 6.84 -1.95
CA GLY A 62 8.99 7.44 -0.63
C GLY A 62 10.19 8.38 -0.47
N ALA A 63 11.28 8.20 -1.22
CA ALA A 63 12.40 9.14 -1.25
C ALA A 63 12.02 10.56 -1.73
N LEU A 64 10.86 10.72 -2.37
CA LEU A 64 10.34 12.02 -2.81
C LEU A 64 9.70 12.82 -1.67
N PHE A 65 9.47 12.19 -0.50
CA PHE A 65 8.70 12.76 0.60
C PHE A 65 9.52 12.76 1.90
N GLY A 66 9.37 13.81 2.71
CA GLY A 66 9.89 13.81 4.07
C GLY A 66 9.21 12.75 4.94
N SER A 67 9.79 12.42 6.09
CA SER A 67 9.20 11.41 6.99
C SER A 67 7.78 11.76 7.44
N LYS A 68 7.53 13.05 7.70
CA LYS A 68 6.22 13.55 8.10
C LYS A 68 5.20 13.36 6.98
N ASP A 69 5.48 13.87 5.79
CA ASP A 69 4.54 13.79 4.66
C ASP A 69 4.33 12.35 4.22
N TYR A 70 5.37 11.52 4.27
CA TYR A 70 5.26 10.09 4.04
C TYR A 70 4.29 9.43 5.04
N CYS A 71 4.41 9.74 6.32
CA CYS A 71 3.52 9.23 7.37
C CYS A 71 2.07 9.70 7.16
N ASP A 72 1.89 10.99 6.88
CA ASP A 72 0.57 11.58 6.66
C ASP A 72 -0.12 10.96 5.44
N LEU A 73 0.60 10.78 4.33
CA LEU A 73 0.10 10.14 3.11
C LEU A 73 -0.16 8.64 3.28
N LEU A 74 0.70 7.92 4.02
CA LEU A 74 0.53 6.49 4.29
C LEU A 74 -0.73 6.21 5.11
N ASN A 75 -1.08 7.10 6.04
CA ASN A 75 -2.25 6.98 6.90
C ASN A 75 -3.57 7.36 6.21
N GLN A 76 -3.53 7.88 4.99
CA GLN A 76 -4.74 8.15 4.23
C GLN A 76 -5.44 6.85 3.84
N LYS A 77 -6.74 6.78 4.10
CA LYS A 77 -7.57 5.66 3.63
C LYS A 77 -7.79 5.77 2.13
N VAL A 78 -7.81 4.63 1.45
CA VAL A 78 -8.11 4.51 0.02
C VAL A 78 -9.54 4.01 -0.15
N PHE A 79 -10.32 4.69 -0.98
CA PHE A 79 -11.66 4.25 -1.35
C PHE A 79 -11.55 3.24 -2.49
N THR A 80 -11.74 1.96 -2.16
CA THR A 80 -11.59 0.88 -3.14
C THR A 80 -12.38 -0.34 -2.70
N ILE A 81 -12.36 -1.40 -3.50
CA ILE A 81 -12.91 -2.70 -3.13
C ILE A 81 -11.86 -3.50 -2.36
N HIS A 82 -12.25 -4.09 -1.22
CA HIS A 82 -11.37 -5.01 -0.49
C HIS A 82 -10.95 -6.19 -1.38
N PRO A 83 -9.67 -6.58 -1.45
CA PRO A 83 -9.26 -7.60 -2.40
C PRO A 83 -9.93 -8.96 -2.17
N ALA A 84 -10.21 -9.36 -0.92
CA ALA A 84 -11.01 -10.56 -0.65
C ALA A 84 -12.42 -10.51 -1.27
N LYS A 85 -13.07 -9.33 -1.26
CA LYS A 85 -14.39 -9.15 -1.88
C LYS A 85 -14.28 -9.20 -3.40
N ARG A 86 -13.20 -8.64 -3.97
CA ARG A 86 -12.90 -8.72 -5.40
C ARG A 86 -12.70 -10.17 -5.86
N ASP A 87 -12.00 -10.98 -5.07
CA ASP A 87 -11.79 -12.40 -5.35
C ASP A 87 -13.11 -13.18 -5.32
N ILE A 88 -13.96 -12.96 -4.32
CA ILE A 88 -15.31 -13.57 -4.24
C ILE A 88 -16.16 -13.22 -5.46
N LEU A 89 -16.19 -11.95 -5.89
CA LEU A 89 -16.95 -11.53 -7.07
C LEU A 89 -16.44 -12.22 -8.35
N ARG A 90 -15.12 -12.40 -8.46
CA ARG A 90 -14.49 -13.11 -9.57
C ARG A 90 -14.87 -14.59 -9.59
N GLU A 91 -14.87 -15.25 -8.43
CA GLU A 91 -15.33 -16.64 -8.28
C GLU A 91 -16.81 -16.80 -8.64
N GLN A 92 -17.63 -15.79 -8.32
CA GLN A 92 -19.04 -15.70 -8.70
C GLN A 92 -19.26 -15.35 -10.18
N LYS A 93 -18.19 -15.23 -10.98
CA LYS A 93 -18.21 -14.86 -12.41
C LYS A 93 -18.89 -13.52 -12.68
N VAL A 94 -18.91 -12.61 -11.69
CA VAL A 94 -19.34 -11.23 -11.89
C VAL A 94 -18.30 -10.54 -12.76
N LEU A 95 -18.75 -9.90 -13.84
CA LEU A 95 -17.88 -9.09 -14.68
C LEU A 95 -17.44 -7.86 -13.88
N LEU A 96 -16.15 -7.75 -13.57
CA LEU A 96 -15.59 -6.67 -12.77
C LEU A 96 -15.48 -5.36 -13.57
N THR A 97 -16.62 -4.74 -13.86
CA THR A 97 -16.69 -3.35 -14.39
C THR A 97 -16.80 -2.35 -13.25
N ASP A 98 -16.42 -1.09 -13.49
CA ASP A 98 -16.54 0.00 -12.51
C ASP A 98 -17.95 0.07 -11.89
N GLU A 99 -18.99 -0.10 -12.70
CA GLU A 99 -20.39 -0.09 -12.26
C GLU A 99 -20.73 -1.24 -11.29
N SER A 100 -20.15 -2.43 -11.51
CA SER A 100 -20.40 -3.62 -10.69
C SER A 100 -19.63 -3.61 -9.36
N ILE A 101 -18.44 -2.98 -9.34
CA ILE A 101 -17.54 -3.00 -8.18
C ILE A 101 -17.78 -1.81 -7.25
N LYS A 102 -18.22 -0.66 -7.79
CA LYS A 102 -18.45 0.57 -7.04
C LYS A 102 -19.41 0.41 -5.83
N PRO A 103 -20.49 -0.41 -5.90
CA PRO A 103 -21.34 -0.68 -4.72
C PRO A 103 -20.61 -1.39 -3.57
N HIS A 104 -19.44 -1.97 -3.82
CA HIS A 104 -18.65 -2.69 -2.83
C HIS A 104 -17.44 -1.87 -2.34
N TYR A 105 -17.34 -0.60 -2.73
CA TYR A 105 -16.24 0.26 -2.30
C TYR A 105 -16.46 0.72 -0.86
N ALA A 106 -15.36 0.78 -0.12
CA ALA A 106 -15.30 1.40 1.20
C ALA A 106 -13.91 2.02 1.40
N TRP A 107 -13.77 2.76 2.49
CA TRP A 107 -12.50 3.38 2.88
C TRP A 107 -11.66 2.39 3.69
N TYR A 108 -10.52 2.00 3.13
CA TYR A 108 -9.60 1.04 3.75
C TYR A 108 -8.25 1.68 4.08
N ASN A 109 -7.64 1.25 5.18
CA ASN A 109 -6.23 1.58 5.40
C ASN A 109 -5.38 0.75 4.42
N ILE A 110 -4.26 1.29 3.94
CA ILE A 110 -3.33 0.55 3.09
C ILE A 110 -2.87 -0.78 3.72
N PHE A 111 -2.73 -0.81 5.05
CA PHE A 111 -2.37 -2.01 5.79
C PHE A 111 -3.44 -3.13 5.73
N ASP A 112 -4.71 -2.76 5.54
CA ASP A 112 -5.82 -3.70 5.36
C ASP A 112 -5.78 -4.38 4.00
N ILE A 113 -5.43 -3.63 2.96
CA ILE A 113 -5.64 -4.06 1.57
C ILE A 113 -4.37 -4.48 0.84
N ALA A 114 -3.18 -4.13 1.35
CA ALA A 114 -1.92 -4.49 0.70
C ALA A 114 -1.30 -5.76 1.30
N PHE A 115 -1.04 -5.78 2.60
CA PHE A 115 -0.21 -6.81 3.23
C PHE A 115 -0.84 -8.20 3.35
N PRO A 116 -2.17 -8.43 3.38
CA PRO A 116 -2.68 -9.79 3.23
C PRO A 116 -2.35 -10.44 1.87
N TRP A 117 -2.02 -9.63 0.85
CA TRP A 117 -1.76 -10.10 -0.52
C TRP A 117 -0.31 -9.95 -0.97
N LEU A 118 0.50 -9.17 -0.27
CA LEU A 118 1.95 -9.12 -0.48
C LEU A 118 2.66 -10.25 0.29
N PRO A 119 3.83 -10.70 -0.17
CA PRO A 119 4.62 -11.66 0.58
C PRO A 119 5.07 -11.12 1.94
N LEU A 120 5.17 -12.00 2.94
CA LEU A 120 5.60 -11.63 4.30
C LEU A 120 6.96 -10.92 4.29
N SER A 121 7.89 -11.37 3.46
CA SER A 121 9.21 -10.74 3.29
C SER A 121 9.14 -9.29 2.81
N ILE A 122 8.14 -8.94 1.99
CA ILE A 122 7.94 -7.54 1.55
C ILE A 122 7.42 -6.69 2.71
N PHE A 123 6.60 -7.25 3.59
CA PHE A 123 6.18 -6.55 4.80
C PHE A 123 7.36 -6.33 5.76
N GLU A 124 8.21 -7.35 5.97
CA GLU A 124 9.43 -7.22 6.78
C GLU A 124 10.35 -6.13 6.22
N ASP A 125 10.66 -6.17 4.92
CA ASP A 125 11.46 -5.15 4.25
C ASP A 125 10.83 -3.75 4.33
N PHE A 126 9.49 -3.67 4.28
CA PHE A 126 8.76 -2.42 4.43
C PHE A 126 8.90 -1.84 5.83
N VAL A 127 8.80 -2.67 6.88
CA VAL A 127 8.98 -2.25 8.27
C VAL A 127 10.41 -1.79 8.51
N VAL A 128 11.41 -2.51 7.98
CA VAL A 128 12.82 -2.08 8.03
C VAL A 128 12.98 -0.72 7.35
N TYR A 129 12.39 -0.52 6.18
CA TYR A 129 12.42 0.77 5.48
C TYR A 129 11.76 1.91 6.28
N LEU A 130 10.61 1.65 6.93
CA LEU A 130 9.99 2.65 7.79
C LEU A 130 10.92 3.05 8.94
N HIS A 131 11.53 2.06 9.60
CA HIS A 131 12.42 2.30 10.74
C HIS A 131 13.72 3.00 10.31
N ASP A 132 14.47 2.40 9.40
CA ASP A 132 15.84 2.81 9.06
C ASP A 132 15.88 4.06 8.17
N ASP A 133 15.00 4.15 7.17
CA ASP A 133 15.02 5.24 6.19
C ASP A 133 14.05 6.38 6.55
N LYS A 134 12.95 6.08 7.26
CA LYS A 134 11.93 7.09 7.61
C LYS A 134 11.91 7.47 9.09
N GLY A 135 12.55 6.71 9.98
CA GLY A 135 12.44 6.94 11.42
C GLY A 135 11.00 6.79 11.93
N LEU A 136 10.22 5.93 11.27
CA LEU A 136 8.82 5.65 11.58
C LEU A 136 8.70 4.22 12.11
N VAL A 137 7.85 4.04 13.12
CA VAL A 137 7.54 2.73 13.70
C VAL A 137 6.04 2.50 13.58
N LEU A 138 5.65 1.26 13.27
CA LEU A 138 4.23 0.89 13.27
C LEU A 138 3.73 0.84 14.71
N ASP A 139 2.59 1.49 14.97
CA ASP A 139 1.93 1.34 16.25
C ASP A 139 1.41 -0.09 16.46
N LYS A 140 1.16 -0.43 17.72
CA LYS A 140 0.71 -1.76 18.13
C LYS A 140 -0.61 -2.18 17.47
N GLU A 141 -1.50 -1.23 17.21
CA GLU A 141 -2.80 -1.51 16.58
C GLU A 141 -2.61 -1.96 15.13
N THR A 142 -1.76 -1.25 14.38
CA THR A 142 -1.38 -1.55 13.01
C THR A 142 -0.63 -2.87 12.91
N VAL A 143 0.29 -3.15 13.84
CA VAL A 143 0.99 -4.43 13.90
C VAL A 143 0.02 -5.59 14.10
N ASN A 144 -0.92 -5.46 15.05
CA ASN A 144 -1.93 -6.49 15.31
C ASN A 144 -2.85 -6.70 14.09
N LEU A 145 -3.28 -5.61 13.48
CA LEU A 145 -4.10 -5.62 12.27
C LEU A 145 -3.42 -6.40 11.14
N VAL A 146 -2.15 -6.09 10.83
CA VAL A 146 -1.41 -6.77 9.77
C VAL A 146 -1.17 -8.26 10.14
N LYS A 147 -0.94 -8.57 11.42
CA LYS A 147 -0.82 -9.95 11.90
C LYS A 147 -2.11 -10.75 11.69
N GLU A 148 -3.25 -10.20 12.07
CA GLU A 148 -4.57 -10.83 11.85
C GLU A 148 -4.83 -11.04 10.36
N ASN A 149 -4.49 -10.06 9.53
CA ASN A 149 -4.58 -10.09 8.09
C ASN A 149 -3.77 -11.23 7.45
N PHE A 150 -2.50 -11.39 7.83
CA PHE A 150 -1.69 -12.51 7.37
C PHE A 150 -2.24 -13.86 7.86
N THR A 151 -2.71 -13.93 9.10
CA THR A 151 -3.31 -15.15 9.67
C THR A 151 -4.55 -15.55 8.87
N ASN A 152 -5.44 -14.60 8.58
CA ASN A 152 -6.66 -14.82 7.82
C ASN A 152 -6.39 -15.20 6.35
N SER A 153 -5.24 -14.81 5.79
CA SER A 153 -4.85 -15.20 4.44
C SER A 153 -4.60 -16.70 4.29
N LYS A 154 -4.30 -17.42 5.39
CA LYS A 154 -3.94 -18.85 5.42
C LYS A 154 -2.76 -19.24 4.51
N ARG A 155 -1.91 -18.27 4.14
CA ARG A 155 -0.74 -18.47 3.26
C ARG A 155 0.54 -18.86 4.02
N TYR A 156 0.57 -18.63 5.33
CA TYR A 156 1.73 -18.82 6.20
C TYR A 156 1.34 -19.66 7.41
N SER A 157 2.32 -20.39 7.96
CA SER A 157 2.13 -21.10 9.21
C SER A 157 2.13 -20.14 10.41
N GLU A 158 1.47 -20.54 11.50
CA GLU A 158 1.48 -19.79 12.76
C GLU A 158 2.92 -19.51 13.24
N ARG A 159 3.81 -20.49 13.12
CA ARG A 159 5.23 -20.36 13.51
C ARG A 159 5.97 -19.29 12.70
N GLU A 160 5.73 -19.20 11.39
CA GLU A 160 6.35 -18.17 10.55
C GLU A 160 5.86 -16.78 10.96
N LEU A 161 4.56 -16.62 11.18
CA LEU A 161 3.98 -15.36 11.63
C LEU A 161 4.48 -14.96 13.02
N GLU A 162 4.49 -15.89 13.97
CA GLU A 162 5.06 -15.62 15.30
C GLU A 162 6.52 -15.20 15.23
N THR A 163 7.33 -15.84 14.38
CA THR A 163 8.75 -15.49 14.23
C THR A 163 8.91 -14.07 13.70
N CYS A 164 8.17 -13.71 12.65
CA CYS A 164 8.18 -12.36 12.08
C CYS A 164 7.76 -11.31 13.11
N PHE A 165 6.56 -11.45 13.69
CA PHE A 165 5.95 -10.45 14.56
C PHE A 165 6.59 -10.36 15.96
N ASN A 166 7.39 -11.34 16.39
CA ASN A 166 8.17 -11.26 17.63
C ASN A 166 9.56 -10.62 17.46
N SER A 167 9.97 -10.33 16.22
CA SER A 167 11.26 -9.71 15.92
C SER A 167 11.40 -8.32 16.58
N SER A 168 12.65 -7.86 16.72
CA SER A 168 12.95 -6.54 17.26
C SER A 168 12.48 -5.39 16.36
N LEU A 169 12.12 -5.66 15.10
CA LEU A 169 11.66 -4.67 14.12
C LEU A 169 10.35 -3.99 14.52
N PHE A 170 9.55 -4.64 15.36
CA PHE A 170 8.25 -4.15 15.84
C PHE A 170 8.30 -3.59 17.27
N ARG A 171 9.50 -3.42 17.83
CA ARG A 171 9.70 -2.87 19.17
C ARG A 171 10.22 -1.44 19.04
N ASP A 172 9.84 -0.57 19.97
CA ASP A 172 10.42 0.77 20.04
C ASP A 172 11.95 0.65 20.17
N PRO A 173 12.72 1.47 19.45
CA PRO A 173 14.17 1.53 19.67
C PRO A 173 14.42 1.97 21.12
N GLU A 174 15.18 1.14 21.86
CA GLU A 174 15.65 1.47 23.21
C GLU A 174 16.54 2.71 23.24
#